data_AF-A0A2G1XA15-F1
#
_entry.id   AF-A0A2G1XA15-F1
#
_cell.length_a   1.000
_cell.length_b   1.000
_cell.length_c   1.000
_cell.angle_alpha   90.00
_cell.angle_beta   90.00
_cell.angle_gamma   90.00
#
_symmetry.space_group_name_H-M   'P 1'
#
loop_
_entity.id
_entity.type
_entity.pdbx_description
1 polymer ?
#
loop_
_entity_poly.entity_id
_entity_poly.type
_entity_poly.pdbx_seq_one_letter_code
_entity_poly.pdbx_strand_id
1 'polypeptide(L)'
;MGAPRELLDENGDVAWRTRTTLWGLTTWNRTATAYTPLRFPGQYFDPETGLHYNRFRHYDPETARYLSVDPLGLLPAANARTYVHNPVMWIDPLGLAGCPHRENNDQTHSVVLGANPPSDNLARHLRENGDPGAHTYNGDDYAGDVNGSPVWMTNVMAAVGDRNTRLSVTLDDMANAAGERGNWNTPESIAEAFQVAVQRGEPFGVGPGQPRPPTGYGTAWEMSVIARNVRVYNADPDLGGRSWDSIEWYSNNQRVHVPQPDIPELQPGYRPDQQNEHHRRHRR
;
A
#
# COMPACT_ATOMS: atom_id res chain seq x y z
N MET A 1 2.01 -2.51 12.56
CA MET A 1 0.82 -1.82 12.02
C MET A 1 0.21 -0.89 13.05
N GLY A 2 0.91 0.17 13.47
CA GLY A 2 0.37 1.37 14.18
C GLY A 2 -0.50 1.26 15.45
N ALA A 3 -1.04 0.08 15.78
CA ALA A 3 -1.91 -0.14 16.92
C ALA A 3 -1.08 -0.14 18.21
N PRO A 4 -1.53 0.57 19.26
CA PRO A 4 -0.85 0.56 20.54
C PRO A 4 -0.71 -0.87 21.08
N ARG A 5 0.51 -1.23 21.48
CA ARG A 5 0.78 -2.51 22.14
C ARG A 5 1.01 -2.36 23.65
N GLU A 6 1.58 -1.23 24.05
CA GLU A 6 1.98 -0.93 25.43
C GLU A 6 1.76 0.54 25.73
N LEU A 7 1.33 0.84 26.96
CA LEU A 7 1.38 2.16 27.57
C LEU A 7 2.30 2.11 28.77
N LEU A 8 3.16 3.11 28.88
CA LEU A 8 4.07 3.28 30.02
C LEU A 8 3.54 4.42 30.91
N ASP A 9 3.71 4.28 32.21
CA ASP A 9 3.48 5.37 33.16
C ASP A 9 4.67 6.36 33.20
N GLU A 10 4.57 7.37 34.07
CA GLU A 10 5.61 8.38 34.27
C GLU A 10 6.94 7.86 34.81
N ASN A 11 6.94 6.65 35.40
CA ASN A 11 8.13 5.98 35.91
C ASN A 11 8.74 5.01 34.88
N GLY A 12 8.07 4.79 33.75
CA GLY A 12 8.47 3.86 32.69
C GLY A 12 7.97 2.43 32.89
N ASP A 13 7.09 2.19 33.87
CA ASP A 13 6.48 0.89 34.11
C ASP A 13 5.29 0.64 33.17
N VAL A 14 5.03 -0.62 32.82
CA VAL A 14 3.96 -0.99 31.89
C VAL A 14 2.59 -0.87 32.57
N ALA A 15 1.89 0.23 32.30
CA ALA A 15 0.54 0.50 32.82
C ALA A 15 -0.56 -0.26 32.06
N TRP A 16 -0.32 -0.58 30.79
CA TRP A 16 -1.24 -1.36 29.96
C TRP A 16 -0.47 -2.10 28.85
N ARG A 17 -0.90 -3.32 28.54
CA ARG A 17 -0.40 -4.11 27.41
C ARG A 17 -1.55 -4.91 26.83
N THR A 18 -1.56 -5.05 25.51
CA THR A 18 -2.54 -5.89 24.81
C THR A 18 -1.90 -6.97 23.94
N ARG A 19 -2.66 -8.03 23.69
CA ARG A 19 -2.48 -8.94 22.56
C ARG A 19 -3.63 -8.76 21.58
N THR A 20 -3.27 -8.53 20.32
CA THR A 20 -4.22 -8.30 19.23
C THR A 20 -4.14 -9.45 18.24
N THR A 21 -5.28 -9.94 17.76
CA THR A 21 -5.33 -10.91 16.65
C THR A 21 -4.96 -10.23 15.33
N LEU A 22 -4.84 -11.03 14.26
CA LEU A 22 -4.63 -10.53 12.90
C LEU A 22 -5.66 -9.45 12.48
N TRP A 23 -6.90 -9.56 12.97
CA TRP A 23 -8.03 -8.72 12.59
C TRP A 23 -8.42 -7.68 13.64
N GLY A 24 -7.57 -7.42 14.63
CA GLY A 24 -7.77 -6.31 15.56
C GLY A 24 -8.50 -6.68 16.86
N LEU A 25 -8.93 -7.93 17.04
CA LEU A 25 -9.55 -8.36 18.30
C LEU A 25 -8.51 -8.27 19.41
N THR A 26 -8.83 -7.51 20.46
CA THR A 26 -7.88 -7.06 21.47
C THR A 26 -8.28 -7.64 22.82
N THR A 27 -7.38 -8.38 23.47
CA THR A 27 -7.60 -8.93 24.82
C THR A 27 -6.90 -8.09 25.88
N TRP A 28 -7.62 -7.77 26.95
CA TRP A 28 -7.16 -6.84 27.98
C TRP A 28 -6.44 -7.63 29.08
N ASN A 29 -5.32 -7.11 29.56
CA ASN A 29 -4.67 -7.67 30.74
C ASN A 29 -5.43 -7.25 32.00
N ARG A 30 -5.80 -8.21 32.87
CA ARG A 30 -6.58 -7.97 34.09
C ARG A 30 -5.89 -7.08 35.11
N THR A 31 -4.58 -6.90 34.99
CA THR A 31 -3.77 -6.07 35.89
C THR A 31 -3.48 -4.68 35.32
N ALA A 32 -4.10 -4.28 34.21
CA ALA A 32 -3.87 -2.97 33.62
C ALA A 32 -4.38 -1.84 34.53
N THR A 33 -3.57 -0.81 34.69
CA THR A 33 -3.88 0.40 35.47
C THR A 33 -4.25 1.59 34.57
N ALA A 34 -4.06 1.46 33.26
CA ALA A 34 -4.43 2.44 32.24
C ALA A 34 -5.33 1.82 31.16
N TYR A 35 -5.95 2.66 30.33
CA TYR A 35 -6.80 2.26 29.22
C TYR A 35 -6.50 3.09 27.97
N THR A 36 -6.51 2.44 26.80
CA THR A 36 -6.55 3.14 25.51
C THR A 36 -7.66 2.60 24.60
N PRO A 37 -8.50 3.50 24.07
CA PRO A 37 -9.53 3.14 23.09
C PRO A 37 -8.97 2.98 21.67
N LEU A 38 -7.73 3.38 21.42
CA LEU A 38 -7.15 3.32 20.08
C LEU A 38 -6.97 1.86 19.61
N ARG A 39 -7.25 1.60 18.33
CA ARG A 39 -7.12 0.28 17.69
C ARG A 39 -6.21 0.38 16.47
N PHE A 40 -6.53 -0.28 15.35
CA PHE A 40 -5.79 -0.03 14.11
C PHE A 40 -5.86 1.46 13.73
N PRO A 41 -4.93 1.96 12.89
CA PRO A 41 -4.95 3.37 12.50
C PRO A 41 -6.32 3.83 12.00
N GLY A 42 -6.83 4.92 12.56
CA GLY A 42 -8.17 5.47 12.28
C GLY A 42 -9.30 4.90 13.14
N GLN A 43 -9.06 3.82 13.90
CA GLN A 43 -10.09 3.12 14.67
C GLN A 43 -10.10 3.46 16.16
N TYR A 44 -11.30 3.59 16.72
CA TYR A 44 -11.59 3.82 18.13
C TYR A 44 -12.55 2.75 18.65
N PHE A 45 -12.22 2.11 19.78
CA PHE A 45 -13.08 1.10 20.39
C PHE A 45 -14.26 1.72 21.12
N ASP A 46 -15.44 1.25 20.77
CA ASP A 46 -16.69 1.56 21.43
C ASP A 46 -17.04 0.45 22.46
N PRO A 47 -16.99 0.74 23.77
CA PRO A 47 -17.26 -0.26 24.80
C PRO A 47 -18.74 -0.66 24.92
N GLU A 48 -19.69 0.13 24.42
CA GLU A 48 -21.12 -0.23 24.49
C GLU A 48 -21.46 -1.33 23.48
N THR A 49 -20.84 -1.28 22.30
CA THR A 49 -21.11 -2.22 21.20
C THR A 49 -20.03 -3.29 21.03
N GLY A 50 -18.83 -3.07 21.57
CA GLY A 50 -17.66 -3.92 21.33
C GLY A 50 -17.01 -3.71 19.96
N LEU A 51 -17.53 -2.77 19.16
CA LEU A 51 -17.08 -2.51 17.79
C LEU A 51 -15.97 -1.45 17.76
N HIS A 52 -15.30 -1.37 16.61
CA HIS A 52 -14.31 -0.34 16.34
C HIS A 52 -14.94 0.72 15.41
N TYR A 53 -15.23 1.90 15.95
CA TYR A 53 -15.62 3.05 15.15
C TYR A 53 -14.45 3.49 14.26
N ASN A 54 -14.67 3.52 12.95
CA ASN A 54 -13.72 3.96 11.94
C ASN A 54 -14.38 5.02 11.06
N ARG A 55 -14.54 6.21 11.63
CA ARG A 55 -15.12 7.43 11.04
C ARG A 55 -16.45 7.23 10.31
N PHE A 56 -16.44 6.67 9.11
CA PHE A 56 -17.64 6.44 8.31
C PHE A 56 -18.32 5.11 8.59
N ARG A 57 -17.65 4.15 9.23
CA ARG A 57 -18.17 2.79 9.44
C ARG A 57 -17.81 2.22 10.81
N HIS A 58 -18.59 1.25 11.27
CA HIS A 58 -18.27 0.43 12.45
C HIS A 58 -17.68 -0.89 11.98
N TYR A 59 -16.47 -1.19 12.42
CA TYR A 59 -15.73 -2.41 12.14
C TYR A 59 -15.90 -3.42 13.28
N ASP A 60 -16.25 -4.65 12.91
CA ASP A 60 -16.32 -5.79 13.80
C ASP A 60 -15.02 -6.62 13.67
N PRO A 61 -14.18 -6.63 14.71
CA PRO A 61 -12.93 -7.38 14.70
C PRO A 61 -13.12 -8.90 14.84
N GLU A 62 -14.29 -9.40 15.26
CA GLU A 62 -14.57 -10.84 15.34
C GLU A 62 -14.88 -11.41 13.97
N THR A 63 -15.66 -10.69 13.16
CA THR A 63 -16.01 -11.10 11.79
C THR A 63 -15.10 -10.51 10.71
N ALA A 64 -14.17 -9.64 11.12
CA ALA A 64 -13.22 -8.93 10.25
C ALA A 64 -13.88 -8.06 9.17
N ARG A 65 -15.01 -7.42 9.48
CA ARG A 65 -15.86 -6.72 8.51
C ARG A 65 -16.47 -5.44 9.09
N TYR A 66 -16.79 -4.49 8.23
CA TYR A 66 -17.69 -3.39 8.53
C TYR A 66 -19.15 -3.85 8.57
N LEU A 67 -19.93 -3.29 9.49
CA LEU A 67 -21.36 -3.58 9.62
C LEU A 67 -22.20 -2.84 8.57
N SER A 68 -21.80 -1.63 8.21
CA SER A 68 -22.39 -0.84 7.13
C SER A 68 -21.67 -1.08 5.80
N VAL A 69 -22.45 -1.03 4.73
CA VAL A 69 -21.94 -0.95 3.35
C VAL A 69 -21.14 0.35 3.23
N ASP A 70 -20.04 0.32 2.47
CA ASP A 70 -19.26 1.50 2.14
C ASP A 70 -20.17 2.64 1.65
N PRO A 71 -20.08 3.86 2.21
CA PRO A 71 -20.84 5.02 1.74
C PRO A 71 -20.61 5.37 0.28
N LEU A 72 -19.45 4.97 -0.28
CA LEU A 72 -19.16 5.10 -1.70
C LEU A 72 -19.80 3.98 -2.54
N GLY A 73 -20.54 3.05 -1.91
CA GLY A 73 -21.29 1.98 -2.57
C GLY A 73 -20.47 0.72 -2.84
N LEU A 74 -20.81 -0.01 -3.90
CA LEU A 74 -19.99 -1.14 -4.40
C LEU A 74 -18.80 -0.67 -5.24
N LEU A 75 -18.81 0.59 -5.66
CA LEU A 75 -17.74 1.23 -6.42
C LEU A 75 -16.34 1.00 -5.85
N PRO A 76 -16.10 1.02 -4.53
CA PRO A 76 -14.79 0.81 -3.92
C PRO A 76 -14.39 -0.67 -3.81
N ALA A 77 -15.27 -1.57 -3.37
CA ALA A 77 -14.84 -2.93 -2.99
C ALA A 77 -15.82 -4.00 -3.44
N ALA A 78 -15.29 -5.11 -3.95
CA ALA A 78 -16.07 -6.31 -4.30
C ALA A 78 -16.93 -6.79 -3.13
N ASN A 79 -16.48 -6.54 -1.91
CA ASN A 79 -17.27 -6.63 -0.70
C ASN A 79 -17.26 -5.27 -0.01
N ALA A 80 -18.35 -4.50 -0.15
CA ALA A 80 -18.49 -3.18 0.48
C ALA A 80 -18.50 -3.21 2.03
N ARG A 81 -18.29 -4.37 2.64
CA ARG A 81 -18.14 -4.56 4.09
C ARG A 81 -16.74 -5.03 4.50
N THR A 82 -15.75 -5.13 3.64
CA THR A 82 -14.39 -5.56 4.06
C THR A 82 -13.54 -4.38 4.54
N TYR A 83 -12.61 -4.65 5.48
CA TYR A 83 -11.66 -3.66 6.01
C TYR A 83 -10.53 -3.36 5.03
N VAL A 84 -9.56 -4.27 4.93
CA VAL A 84 -8.53 -4.30 3.89
C VAL A 84 -8.26 -5.75 3.54
N HIS A 85 -7.70 -6.01 2.36
CA HIS A 85 -7.36 -7.39 1.97
C HIS A 85 -6.25 -7.97 2.87
N ASN A 86 -5.29 -7.16 3.31
CA ASN A 86 -4.21 -7.58 4.19
C ASN A 86 -3.96 -6.59 5.34
N PRO A 87 -4.44 -6.86 6.57
CA PRO A 87 -4.32 -5.95 7.71
C PRO A 87 -2.89 -5.88 8.28
N VAL A 88 -1.96 -6.72 7.80
CA VAL A 88 -0.54 -6.72 8.19
C VAL A 88 0.26 -5.70 7.37
N MET A 89 -0.19 -5.40 6.16
CA MET A 89 0.48 -4.44 5.27
C MET A 89 -0.34 -3.17 5.04
N TRP A 90 -1.67 -3.27 5.12
CA TRP A 90 -2.57 -2.18 4.77
C TRP A 90 -3.40 -1.74 5.97
N ILE A 91 -3.82 -0.50 5.88
CA ILE A 91 -4.71 0.15 6.84
C ILE A 91 -5.83 0.80 6.04
N ASP A 92 -7.02 0.84 6.59
CA ASP A 92 -8.13 1.66 6.09
C ASP A 92 -8.41 2.75 7.14
N PRO A 93 -7.73 3.91 7.09
CA PRO A 93 -7.83 4.93 8.13
C PRO A 93 -9.17 5.68 8.14
N LEU A 94 -10.01 5.47 7.12
CA LEU A 94 -11.26 6.19 6.95
C LEU A 94 -12.49 5.30 7.01
N GLY A 95 -12.36 4.01 6.78
CA GLY A 95 -13.53 3.22 6.45
C GLY A 95 -13.99 3.44 5.03
N LEU A 96 -13.09 3.62 4.06
CA LEU A 96 -13.43 3.82 2.64
C LEU A 96 -12.45 3.11 1.69
N ALA A 97 -11.58 2.23 2.21
CA ALA A 97 -10.60 1.55 1.37
C ALA A 97 -11.29 0.56 0.43
N GLY A 98 -11.48 1.02 -0.80
CA GLY A 98 -11.84 0.20 -1.92
C GLY A 98 -11.60 0.95 -3.24
N CYS A 99 -10.95 0.25 -4.15
CA CYS A 99 -10.77 0.51 -5.56
C CYS A 99 -12.03 1.01 -6.31
N PRO A 100 -12.05 2.23 -6.89
CA PRO A 100 -13.22 2.90 -7.52
C PRO A 100 -13.80 2.28 -8.82
N HIS A 101 -13.54 1.01 -9.14
CA HIS A 101 -13.92 0.42 -10.44
C HIS A 101 -14.53 -0.98 -10.37
N ARG A 102 -15.43 -1.25 -9.41
CA ARG A 102 -16.23 -2.49 -9.40
C ARG A 102 -17.74 -2.21 -9.44
N GLU A 103 -18.19 -1.45 -10.44
CA GLU A 103 -19.62 -1.13 -10.57
C GLU A 103 -20.46 -2.19 -11.28
N ASN A 104 -19.85 -3.24 -11.84
CA ASN A 104 -20.58 -4.40 -12.32
C ASN A 104 -19.74 -5.65 -12.07
N ASN A 105 -20.40 -6.75 -11.71
CA ASN A 105 -19.83 -8.05 -11.33
C ASN A 105 -18.98 -8.74 -12.42
N ASP A 106 -18.57 -8.00 -13.45
CA ASP A 106 -17.88 -8.43 -14.68
C ASP A 106 -16.64 -7.57 -15.03
N GLN A 107 -16.37 -6.44 -14.35
CA GLN A 107 -15.17 -5.64 -14.64
C GLN A 107 -14.04 -5.96 -13.66
N THR A 108 -12.96 -6.53 -14.18
CA THR A 108 -11.70 -6.74 -13.45
C THR A 108 -11.10 -5.38 -13.11
N HIS A 109 -10.81 -5.12 -11.83
CA HIS A 109 -10.05 -3.92 -11.45
C HIS A 109 -8.67 -4.01 -12.12
N SER A 110 -8.39 -3.12 -13.08
CA SER A 110 -7.18 -3.16 -13.92
C SER A 110 -6.43 -1.84 -13.81
N VAL A 111 -5.19 -1.89 -13.35
CA VAL A 111 -4.40 -0.71 -13.02
C VAL A 111 -3.12 -0.75 -13.84
N VAL A 112 -2.81 0.38 -14.46
CA VAL A 112 -1.57 0.61 -15.20
C VAL A 112 -0.67 1.54 -14.39
N LEU A 113 0.52 1.06 -14.06
CA LEU A 113 1.59 1.84 -13.41
C LEU A 113 2.71 2.14 -14.41
N GLY A 114 3.39 3.27 -14.23
CA GLY A 114 4.43 3.71 -15.15
C GLY A 114 4.47 5.21 -15.33
N ALA A 115 5.54 5.70 -15.98
CA ALA A 115 5.70 7.13 -16.24
C ALA A 115 4.59 7.64 -17.18
N ASN A 116 4.10 8.86 -16.94
CA ASN A 116 3.22 9.59 -17.85
C ASN A 116 4.09 10.29 -18.92
N PRO A 117 3.77 10.24 -20.24
CA PRO A 117 2.57 9.66 -20.86
C PRO A 117 2.50 8.17 -21.20
N PRO A 118 3.58 7.36 -21.15
CA PRO A 118 3.48 5.94 -21.50
C PRO A 118 2.39 5.15 -20.77
N SER A 119 2.22 5.32 -19.46
CA SER A 119 1.20 4.59 -18.69
C SER A 119 -0.23 4.98 -19.09
N ASP A 120 -0.50 6.25 -19.36
CA ASP A 120 -1.82 6.71 -19.83
C ASP A 120 -2.13 6.19 -21.24
N ASN A 121 -1.11 6.13 -22.10
CA ASN A 121 -1.21 5.55 -23.44
C ASN A 121 -1.45 4.04 -23.39
N LEU A 122 -0.78 3.32 -22.50
CA LEU A 122 -1.00 1.89 -22.27
C LEU A 122 -2.40 1.64 -21.71
N ALA A 123 -2.85 2.41 -20.72
CA ALA A 123 -4.20 2.27 -20.19
C ALA A 123 -5.27 2.49 -21.28
N ARG A 124 -5.08 3.48 -22.16
CA ARG A 124 -5.94 3.68 -23.33
C ARG A 124 -5.91 2.49 -24.27
N HIS A 125 -4.72 2.00 -24.61
CA HIS A 125 -4.54 0.84 -25.47
C HIS A 125 -5.25 -0.41 -24.90
N LEU A 126 -5.11 -0.69 -23.60
CA LEU A 126 -5.77 -1.83 -22.96
C LEU A 126 -7.30 -1.70 -22.99
N ARG A 127 -7.84 -0.51 -22.76
CA ARG A 127 -9.29 -0.24 -22.90
C ARG A 127 -9.81 -0.51 -24.30
N GLU A 128 -9.04 -0.14 -25.32
CA GLU A 128 -9.37 -0.41 -26.72
C GLU A 128 -9.24 -1.90 -27.10
N ASN A 129 -8.53 -2.69 -26.28
CA ASN A 129 -8.20 -4.09 -26.55
C ASN A 129 -8.76 -5.06 -25.50
N GLY A 130 -9.99 -4.80 -25.04
CA GLY A 130 -10.76 -5.76 -24.24
C GLY A 130 -10.56 -5.68 -22.73
N ASP A 131 -9.89 -4.66 -22.22
CA ASP A 131 -9.81 -4.35 -20.78
C ASP A 131 -10.42 -2.98 -20.46
N PRO A 132 -11.76 -2.86 -20.46
CA PRO A 132 -12.43 -1.58 -20.25
C PRO A 132 -12.14 -0.94 -18.88
N GLY A 133 -11.66 -1.72 -17.91
CA GLY A 133 -11.33 -1.27 -16.56
C GLY A 133 -9.91 -0.70 -16.40
N ALA A 134 -9.06 -0.80 -17.42
CA ALA A 134 -7.67 -0.33 -17.34
C ALA A 134 -7.62 1.19 -17.13
N HIS A 135 -6.97 1.65 -16.06
CA HIS A 135 -6.79 3.07 -15.72
C HIS A 135 -5.44 3.32 -15.01
N THR A 136 -5.06 4.60 -14.90
CA THR A 136 -3.89 5.06 -14.13
C THR A 136 -4.33 5.88 -12.93
N TYR A 137 -3.42 6.15 -12.00
CA TYR A 137 -3.62 7.10 -10.91
C TYR A 137 -2.97 8.47 -11.17
N ASN A 138 -2.70 8.80 -12.44
CA ASN A 138 -2.02 10.04 -12.85
C ASN A 138 -2.94 11.26 -12.93
N GLY A 139 -4.26 11.05 -12.97
CA GLY A 139 -5.25 12.11 -13.23
C GLY A 139 -5.59 12.98 -12.02
N ASP A 140 -6.24 14.12 -12.28
CA ASP A 140 -6.64 15.11 -11.26
C ASP A 140 -7.55 14.53 -10.18
N ASP A 141 -8.33 13.50 -10.51
CA ASP A 141 -9.18 12.76 -9.56
C ASP A 141 -8.38 12.14 -8.39
N TYR A 142 -7.07 11.96 -8.57
CA TYR A 142 -6.15 11.37 -7.58
C TYR A 142 -5.13 12.37 -7.01
N ALA A 143 -5.17 13.64 -7.44
CA ALA A 143 -4.25 14.69 -7.00
C ALA A 143 -4.49 15.18 -5.55
N GLY A 144 -5.59 14.75 -4.94
CA GLY A 144 -5.95 15.10 -3.57
C GLY A 144 -5.04 14.51 -2.49
N ASP A 145 -5.23 15.02 -1.29
CA ASP A 145 -4.60 14.52 -0.07
C ASP A 145 -5.69 14.16 0.96
N VAL A 146 -5.45 13.10 1.70
CA VAL A 146 -6.32 12.63 2.77
C VAL A 146 -5.47 12.37 4.01
N ASN A 147 -5.68 13.18 5.06
CA ASN A 147 -4.96 13.09 6.35
C ASN A 147 -3.41 13.14 6.21
N GLY A 148 -2.90 13.90 5.24
CA GLY A 148 -1.46 14.00 4.98
C GLY A 148 -0.92 12.88 4.09
N SER A 149 -1.77 12.04 3.52
CA SER A 149 -1.41 10.98 2.57
C SER A 149 -1.98 11.29 1.18
N PRO A 150 -1.15 11.35 0.13
CA PRO A 150 -1.65 11.53 -1.24
C PRO A 150 -2.54 10.38 -1.70
N VAL A 151 -3.69 10.70 -2.29
CA VAL A 151 -4.71 9.72 -2.70
C VAL A 151 -4.15 8.71 -3.70
N TRP A 152 -3.41 9.18 -4.71
CA TRP A 152 -2.77 8.31 -5.70
C TRP A 152 -1.84 7.27 -5.05
N MET A 153 -1.06 7.67 -4.03
CA MET A 153 -0.15 6.74 -3.33
C MET A 153 -0.93 5.67 -2.57
N THR A 154 -2.01 6.06 -1.88
CA THR A 154 -2.87 5.09 -1.20
C THR A 154 -3.51 4.10 -2.16
N ASN A 155 -3.91 4.57 -3.35
CA ASN A 155 -4.50 3.70 -4.37
C ASN A 155 -3.48 2.77 -5.01
N VAL A 156 -2.24 3.22 -5.27
CA VAL A 156 -1.15 2.34 -5.76
C VAL A 156 -0.89 1.20 -4.78
N MET A 157 -0.73 1.49 -3.48
CA MET A 157 -0.48 0.43 -2.49
C MET A 157 -1.62 -0.60 -2.45
N ALA A 158 -2.87 -0.12 -2.59
CA ALA A 158 -4.03 -0.99 -2.67
C ALA A 158 -4.02 -1.84 -3.96
N ALA A 159 -3.86 -1.22 -5.12
CA ALA A 159 -3.82 -1.95 -6.40
C ALA A 159 -2.74 -3.03 -6.44
N VAL A 160 -1.53 -2.71 -5.97
CA VAL A 160 -0.38 -3.61 -6.05
C VAL A 160 -0.54 -4.85 -5.17
N GLY A 161 -1.08 -4.72 -3.96
CA GLY A 161 -1.22 -5.88 -3.05
C GLY A 161 -2.57 -6.61 -3.12
N ASP A 162 -3.61 -6.10 -3.80
CA ASP A 162 -4.81 -6.90 -4.11
C ASP A 162 -4.49 -7.82 -5.30
N ARG A 163 -4.41 -9.13 -5.04
CA ARG A 163 -4.11 -10.14 -6.07
C ARG A 163 -5.19 -10.24 -7.15
N ASN A 164 -6.40 -9.73 -6.88
CA ASN A 164 -7.49 -9.70 -7.85
C ASN A 164 -7.42 -8.47 -8.79
N THR A 165 -6.49 -7.55 -8.54
CA THR A 165 -6.19 -6.46 -9.46
C THR A 165 -5.34 -7.01 -10.60
N ARG A 166 -5.76 -6.76 -11.84
CA ARG A 166 -4.88 -6.91 -13.00
C ARG A 166 -3.89 -5.76 -12.96
N LEU A 167 -2.60 -6.08 -12.76
CA LEU A 167 -1.56 -5.07 -12.64
C LEU A 167 -0.72 -5.08 -13.92
N SER A 168 -0.83 -4.01 -14.69
CA SER A 168 0.00 -3.78 -15.88
C SER A 168 1.04 -2.71 -15.58
N VAL A 169 2.27 -2.91 -16.05
CA VAL A 169 3.39 -2.00 -15.79
C VAL A 169 4.09 -1.68 -17.11
N THR A 170 4.32 -0.40 -17.36
CA THR A 170 5.29 0.06 -18.36
C THR A 170 6.39 0.87 -17.70
N LEU A 171 7.63 0.64 -18.12
CA LEU A 171 8.79 1.44 -17.73
C LEU A 171 9.27 2.33 -18.88
N ASP A 172 8.54 2.43 -19.98
CA ASP A 172 8.89 3.36 -21.05
C ASP A 172 9.05 4.78 -20.46
N ASP A 173 10.08 5.49 -20.90
CA ASP A 173 10.51 6.82 -20.39
C ASP A 173 11.01 6.86 -18.93
N MET A 174 11.09 5.71 -18.23
CA MET A 174 11.82 5.65 -16.96
C MET A 174 13.32 5.79 -17.19
N ALA A 175 14.04 6.34 -16.21
CA ALA A 175 15.47 6.51 -16.30
C ALA A 175 16.23 5.26 -15.80
N ASN A 176 17.25 4.81 -16.55
CA ASN A 176 18.17 3.73 -16.15
C ASN A 176 19.23 4.20 -15.14
N ALA A 177 20.22 3.34 -14.87
CA ALA A 177 21.31 3.62 -13.92
C ALA A 177 22.16 4.83 -14.35
N ALA A 178 22.35 5.02 -15.66
CA ALA A 178 23.04 6.17 -16.25
C ALA A 178 22.20 7.46 -16.28
N GLY A 179 20.90 7.37 -15.92
CA GLY A 179 19.97 8.49 -15.97
C GLY A 179 19.35 8.71 -17.36
N GLU A 180 19.64 7.85 -18.32
CA GLU A 180 19.09 7.88 -19.66
C GLU A 180 17.64 7.40 -19.63
N ARG A 181 16.76 8.08 -20.37
CA ARG A 181 15.35 7.69 -20.54
C ARG A 181 15.18 7.03 -21.89
N GLY A 182 14.38 5.97 -21.94
CA GLY A 182 14.16 5.24 -23.18
C GLY A 182 12.94 4.32 -23.15
N ASN A 183 12.63 3.77 -24.32
CA ASN A 183 11.63 2.73 -24.45
C ASN A 183 12.34 1.39 -24.26
N TRP A 184 12.41 0.93 -23.02
CA TRP A 184 13.11 -0.31 -22.64
C TRP A 184 12.40 -1.51 -23.26
N ASN A 185 12.95 -2.04 -24.35
CA ASN A 185 12.28 -3.03 -25.19
C ASN A 185 12.81 -4.46 -25.02
N THR A 186 13.75 -4.69 -24.10
CA THR A 186 14.25 -6.02 -23.78
C THR A 186 13.93 -6.38 -22.32
N PRO A 187 13.74 -7.67 -22.00
CA PRO A 187 13.55 -8.11 -20.62
C PRO A 187 14.65 -7.61 -19.67
N GLU A 188 15.90 -7.60 -20.14
CA GLU A 188 17.07 -7.17 -19.34
C GLU A 188 17.05 -5.67 -19.06
N SER A 189 16.71 -4.85 -20.06
CA SER A 189 16.63 -3.39 -19.89
C SER A 189 15.45 -2.98 -19.01
N ILE A 190 14.32 -3.70 -19.11
CA ILE A 190 13.16 -3.49 -18.22
C ILE A 190 13.52 -3.89 -16.78
N ALA A 191 14.19 -5.03 -16.60
CA ALA A 191 14.66 -5.49 -15.30
C ALA A 191 15.63 -4.49 -14.64
N GLU A 192 16.60 -3.96 -15.41
CA GLU A 192 17.52 -2.93 -14.92
C GLU A 192 16.79 -1.64 -14.55
N ALA A 193 15.92 -1.14 -15.43
CA ALA A 193 15.12 0.06 -15.17
C ALA A 193 14.24 -0.12 -13.91
N PHE A 194 13.69 -1.32 -13.70
CA PHE A 194 12.94 -1.65 -12.50
C PHE A 194 13.82 -1.56 -11.24
N GLN A 195 14.99 -2.19 -11.23
CA GLN A 195 15.90 -2.16 -10.07
C GLN A 195 16.34 -0.73 -9.71
N VAL A 196 16.63 0.09 -10.73
CA VAL A 196 16.98 1.51 -10.54
C VAL A 196 15.80 2.31 -9.98
N ALA A 197 14.60 2.09 -10.53
CA ALA A 197 13.38 2.72 -10.05
C ALA A 197 13.12 2.37 -8.58
N VAL A 198 13.25 1.09 -8.22
CA VAL A 198 13.09 0.61 -6.84
C VAL A 198 14.02 1.34 -5.88
N GLN A 199 15.32 1.43 -6.19
CA GLN A 199 16.29 2.11 -5.34
C GLN A 199 15.98 3.61 -5.18
N ARG A 200 15.55 4.27 -6.27
CA ARG A 200 15.18 5.70 -6.23
C ARG A 200 13.87 5.95 -5.49
N GLY A 201 12.95 4.99 -5.50
CA GLY A 201 11.64 5.10 -4.86
C GLY A 201 11.61 4.65 -3.40
N GLU A 202 12.60 3.87 -2.97
CA GLU A 202 12.70 3.30 -1.63
C GLU A 202 12.59 4.34 -0.50
N PRO A 203 13.24 5.52 -0.60
CA PRO A 203 13.26 6.50 0.49
C PRO A 203 11.91 7.14 0.79
N PHE A 204 10.92 7.03 -0.12
CA PHE A 204 9.64 7.73 0.02
C PHE A 204 8.54 6.86 0.62
N GLY A 205 7.62 7.51 1.33
CA GLY A 205 6.56 6.82 2.05
C GLY A 205 5.26 7.62 2.16
N VAL A 206 4.22 6.91 2.58
CA VAL A 206 2.84 7.42 2.72
C VAL A 206 2.49 7.88 4.13
N GLY A 207 3.34 7.55 5.11
CA GLY A 207 3.10 7.79 6.52
C GLY A 207 3.38 9.23 6.94
N PRO A 208 2.78 9.70 8.05
CA PRO A 208 3.08 11.01 8.62
C PRO A 208 4.60 11.19 8.84
N GLY A 209 5.17 12.28 8.32
CA GLY A 209 6.59 12.58 8.44
C GLY A 209 7.52 11.81 7.49
N GLN A 210 7.00 10.90 6.66
CA GLN A 210 7.78 10.29 5.59
C GLN A 210 7.95 11.27 4.43
N PRO A 211 9.13 11.31 3.79
CA PRO A 211 9.33 12.17 2.64
C PRO A 211 8.46 11.68 1.47
N ARG A 212 7.83 12.63 0.78
CA ARG A 212 7.04 12.37 -0.42
C ARG A 212 7.96 12.32 -1.65
N PRO A 213 7.64 11.51 -2.67
CA PRO A 213 8.40 11.54 -3.91
C PRO A 213 8.25 12.92 -4.56
N PRO A 214 9.36 13.58 -4.97
CA PRO A 214 9.29 14.82 -5.73
C PRO A 214 8.71 14.57 -7.13
N THR A 215 8.35 15.64 -7.83
CA THR A 215 7.85 15.57 -9.21
C THR A 215 8.78 14.74 -10.09
N GLY A 216 8.22 13.76 -10.81
CA GLY A 216 8.97 12.83 -11.66
C GLY A 216 9.52 11.58 -10.96
N TYR A 217 9.33 11.44 -9.65
CA TYR A 217 9.74 10.24 -8.89
C TYR A 217 8.56 9.34 -8.46
N GLY A 218 7.33 9.68 -8.84
CA GLY A 218 6.14 8.90 -8.52
C GLY A 218 6.27 7.44 -8.98
N THR A 219 6.64 7.21 -10.25
CA THR A 219 6.84 5.85 -10.78
C THR A 219 8.00 5.10 -10.11
N ALA A 220 9.07 5.80 -9.69
CA ALA A 220 10.13 5.16 -8.92
C ALA A 220 9.58 4.60 -7.60
N TRP A 221 8.75 5.39 -6.91
CA TRP A 221 8.06 4.95 -5.70
C TRP A 221 7.05 3.82 -5.97
N GLU A 222 6.29 3.86 -7.06
CA GLU A 222 5.41 2.74 -7.47
C GLU A 222 6.19 1.42 -7.59
N MET A 223 7.38 1.45 -8.23
CA MET A 223 8.21 0.27 -8.38
C MET A 223 8.74 -0.24 -7.04
N SER A 224 9.05 0.65 -6.09
CA SER A 224 9.44 0.24 -4.73
C SER A 224 8.28 -0.44 -3.99
N VAL A 225 7.03 -0.03 -4.22
CA VAL A 225 5.83 -0.70 -3.69
C VAL A 225 5.65 -2.09 -4.31
N ILE A 226 5.85 -2.24 -5.62
CA ILE A 226 5.86 -3.55 -6.29
C ILE A 226 6.93 -4.45 -5.69
N ALA A 227 8.17 -3.97 -5.58
CA ALA A 227 9.28 -4.72 -5.01
C ALA A 227 8.99 -5.21 -3.58
N ARG A 228 8.40 -4.34 -2.73
CA ARG A 228 7.97 -4.74 -1.37
C ARG A 228 6.95 -5.88 -1.41
N ASN A 229 5.93 -5.79 -2.26
CA ASN A 229 4.88 -6.81 -2.35
C ASN A 229 5.39 -8.14 -2.92
N VAL A 230 6.30 -8.10 -3.89
CA VAL A 230 6.92 -9.31 -4.44
C VAL A 230 7.84 -9.95 -3.42
N ARG A 231 8.62 -9.18 -2.66
CA ARG A 231 9.44 -9.71 -1.56
C ARG A 231 8.61 -10.37 -0.47
N VAL A 232 7.48 -9.78 -0.08
CA VAL A 232 6.56 -10.39 0.89
C VAL A 232 6.01 -11.70 0.37
N TYR A 233 5.56 -11.73 -0.89
CA TYR A 233 5.07 -12.96 -1.52
C TYR A 233 6.14 -14.05 -1.58
N ASN A 234 7.37 -13.69 -1.96
CA ASN A 234 8.49 -14.64 -2.07
C ASN A 234 8.95 -15.17 -0.70
N ALA A 235 8.79 -14.38 0.37
CA ALA A 235 9.11 -14.81 1.72
C ALA A 235 8.05 -15.80 2.25
N ASP A 236 6.77 -15.47 2.08
CA ASP A 236 5.64 -16.31 2.47
C ASP A 236 4.36 -15.84 1.76
N PRO A 237 3.81 -16.64 0.82
CA PRO A 237 2.56 -16.31 0.13
C PRO A 237 1.34 -16.15 1.06
N ASP A 238 1.37 -16.69 2.28
CA ASP A 238 0.26 -16.55 3.24
C ASP A 238 0.28 -15.18 3.95
N LEU A 239 1.43 -14.49 3.96
CA LEU A 239 1.55 -13.12 4.48
C LEU A 239 1.02 -12.06 3.51
N GLY A 240 0.57 -12.45 2.32
CA GLY A 240 0.03 -11.58 1.28
C GLY A 240 1.06 -11.19 0.23
N GLY A 241 0.97 -9.95 -0.29
CA GLY A 241 1.81 -9.52 -1.41
C GLY A 241 1.36 -10.09 -2.75
N ARG A 242 2.22 -10.01 -3.76
CA ARG A 242 1.91 -10.35 -5.15
C ARG A 242 3.06 -11.13 -5.78
N SER A 243 2.76 -12.19 -6.54
CA SER A 243 3.79 -12.90 -7.32
C SER A 243 4.28 -12.07 -8.50
N TRP A 244 5.57 -12.16 -8.83
CA TRP A 244 6.13 -11.49 -10.00
C TRP A 244 5.39 -11.88 -11.30
N ASP A 245 5.08 -13.16 -11.46
CA ASP A 245 4.41 -13.70 -12.66
C ASP A 245 2.97 -13.19 -12.87
N SER A 246 2.35 -12.63 -11.82
CA SER A 246 1.02 -12.00 -11.92
C SER A 246 1.07 -10.55 -12.43
N ILE A 247 2.26 -9.99 -12.64
CA ILE A 247 2.46 -8.63 -13.16
C ILE A 247 2.60 -8.71 -14.68
N GLU A 248 1.81 -7.92 -15.39
CA GLU A 248 1.91 -7.82 -16.84
C GLU A 248 2.83 -6.69 -17.25
N TRP A 249 3.98 -7.02 -17.81
CA TRP A 249 4.95 -6.03 -18.28
C TRP A 249 4.70 -5.65 -19.73
N TYR A 250 4.83 -4.36 -20.02
CA TYR A 250 4.64 -3.80 -21.36
C TYR A 250 5.78 -2.85 -21.72
N SER A 251 6.15 -2.86 -23.00
CA SER A 251 6.96 -1.82 -23.62
C SER A 251 6.37 -1.49 -24.99
N ASN A 252 6.25 -0.20 -25.31
CA ASN A 252 5.59 0.29 -26.51
C ASN A 252 4.19 -0.33 -26.70
N ASN A 253 3.44 -0.45 -25.60
CA ASN A 253 2.13 -1.11 -25.53
C ASN A 253 2.10 -2.60 -25.95
N GLN A 254 3.25 -3.23 -26.15
CA GLN A 254 3.35 -4.66 -26.40
C GLN A 254 3.69 -5.39 -25.11
N ARG A 255 3.02 -6.52 -24.85
CA ARG A 255 3.30 -7.34 -23.67
C ARG A 255 4.68 -7.98 -23.81
N VAL A 256 5.50 -7.87 -22.77
CA VAL A 256 6.85 -8.43 -22.71
C VAL A 256 6.93 -9.37 -21.51
N HIS A 257 7.59 -10.52 -21.67
CA HIS A 257 7.91 -11.38 -20.53
C HIS A 257 9.21 -10.90 -19.89
N VAL A 258 9.15 -10.48 -18.63
CA VAL A 258 10.31 -10.02 -17.86
C VAL A 258 10.58 -11.04 -16.76
N PRO A 259 11.72 -11.75 -16.76
CA PRO A 259 12.06 -12.64 -15.65
C PRO A 259 12.24 -11.82 -14.38
N GLN A 260 11.89 -12.39 -13.22
CA GLN A 260 12.07 -11.68 -11.95
C GLN A 260 13.56 -11.34 -11.75
N PRO A 261 13.93 -10.04 -11.64
CA PRO A 261 15.29 -9.65 -11.35
C PRO A 261 15.62 -9.93 -9.88
N ASP A 262 16.90 -9.78 -9.53
CA ASP A 262 17.27 -9.68 -8.13
C ASP A 262 16.68 -8.38 -7.55
N ILE A 263 15.74 -8.50 -6.63
CA ILE A 263 15.03 -7.35 -6.09
C ILE A 263 15.90 -6.74 -4.98
N PRO A 264 16.34 -5.47 -5.11
CA PRO A 264 17.21 -4.83 -4.14
C PRO A 264 16.71 -4.99 -2.70
N GLU A 265 17.65 -5.10 -1.76
CA GLU A 265 17.29 -5.05 -0.35
C GLU A 265 16.73 -3.67 -0.02
N LEU A 266 15.48 -3.64 0.41
CA LEU A 266 14.78 -2.42 0.79
C LEU A 266 14.99 -2.24 2.28
N GLN A 267 15.17 -0.99 2.74
CA GLN A 267 15.29 -0.79 4.17
C GLN A 267 14.02 -1.32 4.85
N PRO A 268 14.14 -2.05 5.98
CA PRO A 268 12.99 -2.34 6.80
C PRO A 268 12.40 -0.98 7.19
N GLY A 269 11.22 -0.65 6.64
CA GLY A 269 10.70 0.71 6.61
C GLY A 269 10.95 1.46 7.91
N TYR A 270 11.55 2.66 7.79
CA TYR A 270 11.88 3.60 8.85
C TYR A 270 11.58 3.11 10.28
N ARG A 271 12.60 2.57 10.96
CA ARG A 271 12.57 2.43 12.42
C ARG A 271 12.84 3.82 13.03
N PRO A 272 11.96 4.37 13.88
CA PRO A 272 12.20 5.65 14.57
C PRO A 272 13.43 5.64 15.50
N ASP A 273 14.07 4.49 15.68
CA ASP A 273 15.02 4.26 16.76
C ASP A 273 16.43 4.81 16.49
N GLN A 274 16.73 5.28 15.26
CA GLN A 274 18.07 5.79 14.92
C GLN A 274 18.34 7.25 15.30
N GLN A 275 17.39 7.97 15.92
CA GLN A 275 17.69 9.30 16.49
C GLN A 275 18.38 9.25 17.87
N ASN A 276 18.49 8.07 18.50
CA ASN A 276 19.05 7.97 19.85
C ASN A 276 20.56 7.64 19.94
N GLU A 277 21.28 7.54 18.82
CA GLU A 277 22.74 7.33 18.86
C GLU A 277 23.57 8.62 18.91
N HIS A 278 22.98 9.79 18.67
CA HIS A 278 23.71 11.07 18.81
C HIS A 278 23.77 11.62 20.25
N HIS A 279 23.06 11.04 21.22
CA HIS A 279 23.09 11.49 22.62
C HIS A 279 23.96 10.65 23.57
N ARG A 280 24.66 9.61 23.08
CA ARG A 280 25.56 8.77 23.89
C ARG A 280 27.07 9.01 23.68
N ARG A 281 27.48 10.20 23.22
CA ARG A 281 28.91 10.59 23.16
C ARG A 281 29.32 11.79 24.03
N HIS A 282 28.48 12.24 24.98
CA HIS A 282 28.85 13.30 25.93
C HIS A 282 28.75 12.94 27.42
N ARG A 283 28.90 11.66 27.77
CA ARG A 283 29.25 11.26 29.14
C ARG A 283 30.26 10.12 29.16
N ARG A 284 31.52 10.48 28.99
CA ARG A 284 32.66 9.92 29.73
C ARG A 284 33.68 11.03 29.93
#